data_AF-A0A3D0G8R5-F1
#
_entry.id   AF-A0A3D0G8R5-F1
#
_cell.length_a   1.000
_cell.length_b   1.000
_cell.length_c   1.000
_cell.angle_alpha   90.00
_cell.angle_beta   90.00
_cell.angle_gamma   90.00
#
_symmetry.space_group_name_H-M   'P 1'
#
loop_
_entity.id
_entity.type
_entity.pdbx_description
1 polymer ?
#
loop_
_entity_poly.entity_id
_entity_poly.type
_entity_poly.pdbx_seq_one_letter_code
_entity_poly.pdbx_strand_id
1 'polypeptide(L)'
;MATRWKQAIGEAVSAFVAYRRRAWKLLREEGPDQLQFWIIALVIGILAGFAALFFRKGINALQAFLYGTDDPALLHTHAETLPWFWLLVLPALAGLVVGVILNWTTHDGRVRSVADVIEGAAMWEGRVEKRAGIGSALASLITLSAGGSSGREGPVVHMAAVISTWISARINASGVTARDLLGCAVAAAVSASFNAPIAGALFALEVVLRHFAVHAFAPIAIASVAGTVINRWEFGGVAEFTLPAMVTLDFYQELPAFLLLGAVSGVVAVALMRSIFIAEDWGSAFQKALNLPAVLRPAVAGLMLGALAIAFPHIIGVGYETTTRAISGELVLYEAVVFAVLKVIAVAITIGGRMGGGVFSPALMVGALTGLAFGLIATAVLPDVSGTHTLYAFAGMGAVAA
;
A
#
# COMPACT_ATOMS: atom_id res chain seq x y z
N MET A 1 -12.95 -11.33 58.86
CA MET A 1 -13.37 -11.70 57.47
C MET A 1 -12.63 -10.90 56.39
N ALA A 2 -12.47 -9.57 56.51
CA ALA A 2 -11.80 -8.74 55.49
C ALA A 2 -10.32 -9.09 55.19
N THR A 3 -9.58 -9.63 56.16
CA THR A 3 -8.17 -10.04 56.01
C THR A 3 -7.98 -11.30 55.15
N ARG A 4 -8.90 -12.26 55.22
CA ARG A 4 -8.88 -13.49 54.39
C ARG A 4 -9.09 -13.22 52.91
N TRP A 5 -9.95 -12.25 52.57
CA TRP A 5 -10.21 -11.84 51.19
C TRP A 5 -9.01 -11.15 50.55
N LYS A 6 -8.30 -10.28 51.29
CA LYS A 6 -7.06 -9.65 50.78
C LYS A 6 -5.94 -10.67 50.54
N GLN A 7 -5.83 -11.68 51.40
CA GLN A 7 -4.86 -12.77 51.26
C GLN A 7 -5.18 -13.65 50.04
N ALA A 8 -6.44 -14.06 49.87
CA ALA A 8 -6.87 -14.85 48.71
C ALA A 8 -6.70 -14.11 47.38
N ILE A 9 -6.96 -12.79 47.35
CA ILE A 9 -6.68 -11.96 46.16
C ILE A 9 -5.18 -11.85 45.91
N GLY A 10 -4.36 -11.65 46.95
CA GLY A 10 -2.90 -11.61 46.82
C GLY A 10 -2.32 -12.93 46.28
N GLU A 11 -2.82 -14.06 46.77
CA GLU A 11 -2.44 -15.39 46.30
C GLU A 11 -2.88 -15.62 44.86
N ALA A 12 -4.12 -15.27 44.49
CA ALA A 12 -4.61 -15.37 43.12
C ALA A 12 -3.81 -14.50 42.14
N VAL A 13 -3.47 -13.27 42.53
CA VAL A 13 -2.62 -12.36 41.73
C VAL A 13 -1.21 -12.92 41.59
N SER A 14 -0.62 -13.43 42.68
CA SER A 14 0.72 -14.01 42.63
C SER A 14 0.78 -15.30 41.79
N ALA A 15 -0.25 -16.15 41.88
CA ALA A 15 -0.42 -17.35 41.07
C ALA A 15 -0.62 -16.99 39.60
N PHE A 16 -1.41 -15.96 39.30
CA PHE A 16 -1.60 -15.44 37.95
C PHE A 16 -0.29 -14.89 37.37
N VAL A 17 0.49 -14.13 38.16
CA VAL A 17 1.80 -13.61 37.75
C VAL A 17 2.80 -14.75 37.52
N ALA A 18 2.83 -15.76 38.39
CA ALA A 18 3.69 -16.93 38.25
C ALA A 18 3.31 -17.78 37.03
N TYR A 19 2.02 -18.02 36.81
CA TYR A 19 1.50 -18.67 35.61
C TYR A 19 1.89 -17.90 34.35
N ARG A 20 1.72 -16.58 34.34
CA ARG A 20 2.13 -15.71 33.23
C ARG A 20 3.64 -15.79 32.95
N ARG A 21 4.48 -15.83 34.00
CA ARG A 21 5.93 -16.00 33.85
C ARG A 21 6.29 -17.38 33.28
N ARG A 22 5.61 -18.44 33.72
CA ARG A 22 5.83 -19.80 33.22
C ARG A 22 5.37 -19.96 31.77
N ALA A 23 4.19 -19.46 31.43
CA ALA A 23 3.68 -19.43 30.06
C ALA A 23 4.61 -18.62 29.14
N TRP A 24 5.11 -17.47 29.59
CA TRP A 24 6.08 -16.67 28.83
C TRP A 24 7.41 -17.39 28.61
N LYS A 25 7.88 -18.16 29.60
CA LYS A 25 9.12 -18.95 29.50
C LYS A 25 8.95 -20.09 28.50
N LEU A 26 7.85 -20.86 28.60
CA LEU A 26 7.52 -21.95 27.67
C LEU A 26 7.41 -21.44 26.23
N LEU A 27 6.69 -20.34 26.01
CA LEU A 27 6.51 -19.74 24.70
C LEU A 27 7.85 -19.33 24.04
N ARG A 28 8.85 -18.98 24.85
CA ARG A 28 10.19 -18.58 24.39
C ARG A 28 11.16 -19.75 24.18
N GLU A 29 10.96 -20.85 24.91
CA GLU A 29 11.84 -22.03 24.88
C GLU A 29 11.34 -23.11 23.90
N GLU A 30 10.02 -23.34 23.83
CA GLU A 30 9.41 -24.40 23.02
C GLU A 30 8.63 -23.87 21.80
N GLY A 31 8.35 -22.55 21.75
CA GLY A 31 7.53 -21.92 20.72
C GLY A 31 6.02 -21.90 21.08
N PRO A 32 5.20 -21.15 20.33
CA PRO A 32 3.77 -21.05 20.61
C PRO A 32 3.00 -22.29 20.13
N ASP A 33 2.15 -22.83 21.00
CA ASP A 33 1.14 -23.83 20.61
C ASP A 33 0.06 -23.19 19.68
N GLN A 34 -0.74 -23.99 18.99
CA GLN A 34 -1.64 -23.54 17.93
C GLN A 34 -2.61 -22.44 18.37
N LEU A 35 -3.23 -22.58 19.54
CA LEU A 35 -4.13 -21.56 20.10
C LEU A 35 -3.37 -20.27 20.45
N GLN A 36 -2.16 -20.38 21.01
CA GLN A 36 -1.33 -19.23 21.34
C GLN A 36 -0.92 -18.49 20.07
N PHE A 37 -0.58 -19.21 19.01
CA PHE A 37 -0.27 -18.65 17.71
C PHE A 37 -1.45 -17.86 17.12
N TRP A 38 -2.67 -18.38 17.21
CA TRP A 38 -3.88 -17.68 16.75
C TRP A 38 -4.15 -16.40 17.55
N ILE A 39 -3.92 -16.42 18.86
CA ILE A 39 -4.04 -15.21 19.70
C ILE A 39 -2.97 -14.19 19.31
N ILE A 40 -1.72 -14.61 19.06
CA ILE A 40 -0.66 -13.71 18.60
C ILE A 40 -1.02 -13.14 17.22
N ALA A 41 -1.53 -13.97 16.30
CA ALA A 41 -1.97 -13.53 14.98
C ALA A 41 -3.10 -12.49 15.08
N LEU A 42 -4.07 -12.68 15.96
CA LEU A 42 -5.11 -11.70 16.25
C LEU A 42 -4.53 -10.38 16.75
N VAL A 43 -3.61 -10.43 17.73
CA VAL A 43 -2.94 -9.23 18.28
C VAL A 43 -2.14 -8.51 17.19
N ILE A 44 -1.39 -9.25 16.37
CA ILE A 44 -0.67 -8.69 15.22
C ILE A 44 -1.66 -8.02 14.26
N GLY A 45 -2.78 -8.68 13.96
CA GLY A 45 -3.80 -8.15 13.06
C GLY A 45 -4.40 -6.84 13.56
N ILE A 46 -4.69 -6.76 14.86
CA ILE A 46 -5.16 -5.53 15.51
C ILE A 46 -4.11 -4.42 15.42
N LEU A 47 -2.85 -4.71 15.75
CA LEU A 47 -1.77 -3.72 15.72
C LEU A 47 -1.46 -3.23 14.31
N ALA A 48 -1.41 -4.13 13.33
CA ALA A 48 -1.22 -3.79 11.92
C ALA A 48 -2.42 -3.00 11.37
N GLY A 49 -3.64 -3.37 11.75
CA GLY A 49 -4.86 -2.62 11.42
C GLY A 49 -4.82 -1.19 11.95
N PHE A 50 -4.43 -1.00 13.22
CA PHE A 50 -4.26 0.34 13.78
C PHE A 50 -3.13 1.12 13.12
N ALA A 51 -2.01 0.47 12.79
CA ALA A 51 -0.93 1.13 12.06
C ALA A 51 -1.40 1.64 10.69
N ALA A 52 -2.13 0.81 9.93
CA ALA A 52 -2.75 1.22 8.66
C ALA A 52 -3.75 2.38 8.85
N LEU A 53 -4.61 2.28 9.86
CA LEU A 53 -5.61 3.29 10.21
C LEU A 53 -4.97 4.64 10.51
N PHE A 54 -4.02 4.69 11.44
CA PHE A 54 -3.37 5.93 11.84
C PHE A 54 -2.51 6.51 10.73
N PHE A 55 -1.91 5.67 9.88
CA PHE A 55 -1.19 6.13 8.71
C PHE A 55 -2.11 6.80 7.70
N ARG A 56 -3.25 6.17 7.38
CA ARG A 56 -4.27 6.77 6.50
C ARG A 56 -4.80 8.09 7.08
N LYS A 57 -5.13 8.13 8.38
CA LYS A 57 -5.55 9.38 9.06
C LYS A 57 -4.46 10.45 9.02
N GLY A 58 -3.20 10.06 9.22
CA GLY A 58 -2.06 10.98 9.16
C GLY A 58 -1.89 11.59 7.77
N ILE A 59 -2.02 10.78 6.71
CA ILE A 59 -2.01 11.28 5.33
C ILE A 59 -3.14 12.26 5.13
N ASN A 60 -4.37 11.88 5.47
CA ASN A 60 -5.55 12.72 5.26
C ASN A 60 -5.44 14.05 6.03
N ALA A 61 -5.02 14.03 7.29
CA ALA A 61 -4.89 15.23 8.11
C ALA A 61 -3.81 16.19 7.59
N LEU A 62 -2.66 15.65 7.18
CA LEU A 62 -1.59 16.48 6.62
C LEU A 62 -1.95 16.98 5.22
N GLN A 63 -2.62 16.16 4.40
CA GLN A 63 -3.12 16.56 3.10
C GLN A 63 -4.18 17.67 3.23
N ALA A 64 -5.10 17.57 4.19
CA ALA A 64 -6.08 18.61 4.49
C ALA A 64 -5.41 19.91 4.93
N PHE A 65 -4.36 19.83 5.74
CA PHE A 65 -3.58 21.00 6.13
C PHE A 65 -2.83 21.65 4.95
N LEU A 66 -2.30 20.86 4.01
CA LEU A 66 -1.50 21.37 2.88
C LEU A 66 -2.33 21.86 1.70
N TYR A 67 -3.40 21.14 1.35
CA TYR A 67 -4.24 21.38 0.16
C TYR A 67 -5.61 21.96 0.50
N GLY A 68 -6.00 22.02 1.77
CA GLY A 68 -7.28 22.57 2.21
C GLY A 68 -8.49 21.65 1.97
N THR A 69 -8.28 20.35 1.73
CA THR A 69 -9.36 19.36 1.52
C THR A 69 -9.32 18.24 2.54
N ASP A 70 -10.44 18.04 3.24
CA ASP A 70 -10.62 16.91 4.16
C ASP A 70 -10.90 15.58 3.42
N ASP A 71 -11.29 15.65 2.13
CA ASP A 71 -11.62 14.48 1.32
C ASP A 71 -10.49 14.13 0.32
N PRO A 72 -9.82 12.98 0.49
CA PRO A 72 -8.83 12.48 -0.48
C PRO A 72 -9.40 12.17 -1.86
N ALA A 73 -10.72 11.94 -1.96
CA ALA A 73 -11.42 11.70 -3.22
C ALA A 73 -11.72 12.99 -3.99
N LEU A 74 -11.35 14.17 -3.47
CA LEU A 74 -11.49 15.47 -4.13
C LEU A 74 -10.14 16.21 -4.24
N LEU A 75 -9.02 15.49 -4.10
CA LEU A 75 -7.69 16.07 -4.05
C LEU A 75 -7.37 16.86 -5.32
N HIS A 76 -7.61 16.29 -6.51
CA HIS A 76 -7.22 17.00 -7.75
C HIS A 76 -8.15 18.19 -8.00
N THR A 77 -9.44 18.02 -7.73
CA THR A 77 -10.44 19.10 -7.84
C THR A 77 -10.06 20.31 -6.96
N HIS A 78 -9.59 20.09 -5.73
CA HIS A 78 -9.12 21.20 -4.88
C HIS A 78 -7.75 21.72 -5.30
N ALA A 79 -6.85 20.86 -5.76
CA ALA A 79 -5.54 21.25 -6.26
C ALA A 79 -5.65 22.26 -7.43
N GLU A 80 -6.67 22.15 -8.28
CA GLU A 80 -6.97 23.10 -9.37
C GLU A 80 -7.35 24.51 -8.86
N THR A 81 -7.87 24.63 -7.64
CA THR A 81 -8.25 25.93 -7.07
C THR A 81 -7.07 26.67 -6.44
N LEU A 82 -5.97 25.97 -6.17
CA LEU A 82 -4.80 26.55 -5.53
C LEU A 82 -3.94 27.33 -6.55
N PRO A 83 -3.26 28.39 -6.11
CA PRO A 83 -2.25 29.04 -6.94
C PRO A 83 -1.19 28.03 -7.42
N TRP A 84 -0.84 28.09 -8.71
CA TRP A 84 0.08 27.13 -9.36
C TRP A 84 1.41 26.92 -8.60
N PHE A 85 1.90 27.94 -7.89
CA PHE A 85 3.16 27.84 -7.14
C PHE A 85 3.06 26.91 -5.94
N TRP A 86 1.88 26.70 -5.35
CA TRP A 86 1.68 25.72 -4.28
C TRP A 86 1.83 24.28 -4.80
N LEU A 87 1.32 24.01 -6.00
CA LEU A 87 1.49 22.71 -6.68
C LEU A 87 2.96 22.38 -6.93
N LEU A 88 3.81 23.40 -7.09
CA LEU A 88 5.25 23.24 -7.28
C LEU A 88 6.03 23.17 -5.96
N VAL A 89 5.72 24.07 -5.01
CA VAL A 89 6.48 24.23 -3.77
C VAL A 89 6.20 23.10 -2.78
N LEU A 90 4.96 22.62 -2.66
CA LEU A 90 4.59 21.60 -1.67
C LEU A 90 5.34 20.28 -1.91
N PRO A 91 5.34 19.68 -3.12
CA PRO A 91 6.05 18.43 -3.33
C PRO A 91 7.58 18.61 -3.26
N ALA A 92 8.10 19.78 -3.66
CA ALA A 92 9.53 20.08 -3.57
C ALA A 92 10.03 20.16 -2.12
N LEU A 93 9.30 20.87 -1.24
CA LEU A 93 9.61 20.94 0.19
C LEU A 93 9.44 19.58 0.86
N ALA A 94 8.39 18.85 0.52
CA ALA A 94 8.20 17.48 1.01
C ALA A 94 9.36 16.57 0.61
N GLY A 95 9.82 16.67 -0.65
CA GLY A 95 11.01 15.96 -1.13
C GLY A 95 12.27 16.32 -0.34
N LEU A 96 12.46 17.58 0.03
CA LEU A 96 13.58 17.99 0.88
C LEU A 96 13.51 17.33 2.26
N VAL A 97 12.35 17.36 2.91
CA VAL A 97 12.15 16.73 4.23
C VAL A 97 12.34 15.21 4.13
N VAL A 98 11.83 14.58 3.08
CA VAL A 98 12.06 13.15 2.79
C VAL A 98 13.55 12.85 2.66
N GLY A 99 14.30 13.66 1.91
CA GLY A 99 15.74 13.51 1.77
C GLY A 99 16.48 13.58 3.11
N VAL A 100 16.08 14.48 4.02
CA VAL A 100 16.64 14.59 5.36
C VAL A 100 16.34 13.34 6.20
N ILE A 101 15.08 12.86 6.17
CA ILE A 101 14.68 11.64 6.88
C ILE A 101 15.50 10.45 6.41
N LEU A 102 15.62 10.25 5.10
CA LEU A 102 16.34 9.12 4.53
C LEU A 102 17.83 9.18 4.85
N ASN A 103 18.45 10.36 4.77
CA ASN A 103 19.85 10.55 5.14
C ASN A 103 20.17 10.15 6.60
N TRP A 104 19.19 10.21 7.51
CA TRP A 104 19.36 9.79 8.90
C TRP A 104 18.88 8.37 9.21
N THR A 105 18.06 7.78 8.37
CA THR A 105 17.37 6.51 8.68
C THR A 105 17.80 5.34 7.82
N THR A 106 18.31 5.60 6.61
CA THR A 106 18.68 4.57 5.62
C THR A 106 20.09 4.81 5.10
N HIS A 107 20.86 3.73 4.91
CA HIS A 107 22.25 3.83 4.43
C HIS A 107 22.32 4.05 2.91
N ASP A 108 21.33 3.56 2.17
CA ASP A 108 21.21 3.64 0.71
C ASP A 108 20.36 4.85 0.25
N GLY A 109 19.74 5.56 1.19
CA GLY A 109 18.83 6.67 0.90
C GLY A 109 17.53 6.23 0.23
N ARG A 110 17.12 4.96 0.33
CA ARG A 110 15.92 4.42 -0.31
C ARG A 110 14.82 4.19 0.71
N VAL A 111 13.57 4.27 0.27
CA VAL A 111 12.39 3.98 1.08
C VAL A 111 12.11 2.47 0.99
N ARG A 112 11.89 1.83 2.13
CA ARG A 112 11.48 0.43 2.25
C ARG A 112 9.98 0.27 1.98
N SER A 113 9.61 -0.77 1.25
CA SER A 113 8.25 -1.03 0.78
C SER A 113 7.98 -2.55 0.72
N VAL A 114 6.99 -2.99 -0.06
CA VAL A 114 6.60 -4.41 -0.19
C VAL A 114 7.78 -5.29 -0.64
N ALA A 115 8.62 -4.80 -1.55
CA ALA A 115 9.77 -5.57 -2.05
C ALA A 115 10.72 -5.99 -0.92
N ASP A 116 11.00 -5.09 0.03
CA ASP A 116 11.84 -5.37 1.20
C ASP A 116 11.16 -6.34 2.18
N VAL A 117 9.81 -6.36 2.22
CA VAL A 117 9.06 -7.36 2.99
C VAL A 117 9.15 -8.74 2.36
N ILE A 118 9.06 -8.84 1.02
CA ILE A 118 9.25 -10.08 0.27
C ILE A 118 10.69 -10.58 0.48
N GLU A 119 11.68 -9.70 0.39
CA GLU A 119 13.07 -10.04 0.70
C GLU A 119 13.22 -10.50 2.15
N GLY A 120 12.61 -9.82 3.11
CA GLY A 120 12.59 -10.21 4.53
C GLY A 120 12.03 -11.61 4.75
N ALA A 121 10.94 -11.96 4.07
CA ALA A 121 10.34 -13.30 4.11
C ALA A 121 11.28 -14.37 3.55
N ALA A 122 11.94 -14.09 2.44
CA ALA A 122 12.79 -15.03 1.72
C ALA A 122 14.18 -15.21 2.34
N MET A 123 14.84 -14.10 2.71
CA MET A 123 16.28 -14.06 3.04
C MET A 123 16.54 -13.84 4.53
N TRP A 124 15.61 -13.25 5.27
CA TRP A 124 15.84 -12.78 6.65
C TRP A 124 14.89 -13.39 7.67
N GLU A 125 14.48 -14.64 7.45
CA GLU A 125 13.62 -15.40 8.37
C GLU A 125 12.31 -14.67 8.75
N GLY A 126 11.70 -13.93 7.80
CA GLY A 126 10.48 -13.19 8.06
C GLY A 126 10.67 -11.89 8.85
N ARG A 127 11.87 -11.30 8.83
CA ARG A 127 12.20 -10.07 9.55
C ARG A 127 12.63 -8.95 8.60
N VAL A 128 12.37 -7.71 9.02
CA VAL A 128 12.73 -6.50 8.26
C VAL A 128 13.49 -5.48 9.11
N GLU A 129 14.15 -4.52 8.45
CA GLU A 129 14.90 -3.45 9.10
C GLU A 129 13.98 -2.47 9.86
N LYS A 130 14.18 -2.34 11.17
CA LYS A 130 13.32 -1.50 12.04
C LYS A 130 13.55 0.00 11.81
N ARG A 131 14.81 0.45 11.84
CA ARG A 131 15.17 1.88 11.72
C ARG A 131 14.80 2.43 10.34
N ALA A 132 15.24 1.73 9.30
CA ALA A 132 14.89 2.04 7.91
C ALA A 132 13.37 2.00 7.70
N GLY A 133 12.68 1.03 8.28
CA GLY A 133 11.22 0.92 8.17
C GLY A 133 10.46 2.10 8.77
N ILE A 134 10.82 2.55 9.98
CA ILE A 134 10.18 3.73 10.60
C ILE A 134 10.48 5.00 9.78
N GLY A 135 11.74 5.17 9.33
CA GLY A 135 12.10 6.29 8.46
C GLY A 135 11.33 6.30 7.14
N SER A 136 11.17 5.12 6.55
CA SER A 136 10.42 4.92 5.29
C SER A 136 8.94 5.23 5.44
N ALA A 137 8.35 4.88 6.59
CA ALA A 137 6.97 5.24 6.92
C ALA A 137 6.81 6.77 6.99
N LEU A 138 7.67 7.45 7.75
CA LEU A 138 7.62 8.92 7.88
C LEU A 138 7.86 9.63 6.53
N ALA A 139 8.85 9.16 5.75
CA ALA A 139 9.11 9.67 4.41
C ALA A 139 7.90 9.49 3.49
N SER A 140 7.25 8.34 3.53
CA SER A 140 6.07 8.06 2.71
C SER A 140 4.85 8.85 3.17
N LEU A 141 4.65 9.03 4.48
CA LEU A 141 3.59 9.90 5.03
C LEU A 141 3.71 11.30 4.43
N ILE A 142 4.90 11.89 4.47
CA ILE A 142 5.16 13.24 3.95
C ILE A 142 4.97 13.28 2.43
N THR A 143 5.51 12.29 1.71
CA THR A 143 5.38 12.21 0.26
C THR A 143 3.93 12.16 -0.18
N LEU A 144 3.13 11.24 0.40
CA LEU A 144 1.74 11.04 0.03
C LEU A 144 0.87 12.26 0.39
N SER A 145 1.12 12.87 1.54
CA SER A 145 0.37 14.05 1.99
C SER A 145 0.64 15.29 1.15
N ALA A 146 1.86 15.40 0.60
CA ALA A 146 2.27 16.48 -0.28
C ALA A 146 2.00 16.18 -1.77
N GLY A 147 1.16 15.18 -2.07
CA GLY A 147 0.73 14.91 -3.43
C GLY A 147 1.67 14.03 -4.26
N GLY A 148 2.64 13.36 -3.63
CA GLY A 148 3.50 12.37 -4.29
C GLY A 148 2.68 11.30 -5.02
N SER A 149 2.95 11.09 -6.31
CA SER A 149 2.23 10.12 -7.14
C SER A 149 2.68 8.70 -6.81
N SER A 150 2.09 8.14 -5.76
CA SER A 150 2.47 6.87 -5.17
C SER A 150 1.32 6.28 -4.36
N GLY A 151 1.47 5.04 -3.91
CA GLY A 151 0.50 4.31 -3.09
C GLY A 151 0.89 4.27 -1.60
N ARG A 152 -0.11 4.34 -0.72
CA ARG A 152 0.09 4.23 0.74
C ARG A 152 0.30 2.78 1.22
N GLU A 153 0.05 1.81 0.35
CA GLU A 153 -0.01 0.38 0.72
C GLU A 153 1.38 -0.18 1.02
N GLY A 154 2.38 0.22 0.22
CA GLY A 154 3.77 -0.21 0.41
C GLY A 154 4.33 0.11 1.79
N PRO A 155 4.29 1.37 2.26
CA PRO A 155 4.77 1.72 3.60
C PRO A 155 3.90 1.11 4.70
N VAL A 156 2.59 0.95 4.49
CA VAL A 156 1.69 0.29 5.47
C VAL A 156 2.07 -1.18 5.68
N VAL A 157 2.30 -1.92 4.58
CA VAL A 157 2.75 -3.31 4.64
C VAL A 157 4.12 -3.42 5.31
N HIS A 158 5.06 -2.53 4.98
CA HIS A 158 6.39 -2.53 5.62
C HIS A 158 6.33 -2.16 7.11
N MET A 159 5.50 -1.20 7.52
CA MET A 159 5.27 -0.90 8.94
C MET A 159 4.71 -2.10 9.70
N ALA A 160 3.75 -2.81 9.12
CA ALA A 160 3.22 -4.03 9.72
C ALA A 160 4.30 -5.11 9.85
N ALA A 161 5.20 -5.23 8.87
CA ALA A 161 6.37 -6.11 8.95
C ALA A 161 7.35 -5.70 10.06
N VAL A 162 7.52 -4.40 10.34
CA VAL A 162 8.31 -3.93 11.50
C VAL A 162 7.65 -4.35 12.82
N ILE A 163 6.32 -4.26 12.91
CA ILE A 163 5.55 -4.71 14.08
C ILE A 163 5.72 -6.21 14.29
N SER A 164 5.55 -7.03 13.24
CA SER A 164 5.76 -8.48 13.34
C SER A 164 7.20 -8.80 13.73
N THR A 165 8.19 -8.13 13.16
CA THR A 165 9.61 -8.31 13.50
C THR A 165 9.87 -8.01 14.98
N TRP A 166 9.23 -6.97 15.53
CA TRP A 166 9.34 -6.64 16.94
C TRP A 166 8.70 -7.71 17.84
N ILE A 167 7.52 -8.23 17.47
CA ILE A 167 6.84 -9.30 18.20
C ILE A 167 7.63 -10.60 18.14
N SER A 168 8.06 -11.01 16.95
CA SER A 168 8.90 -12.20 16.72
C SER A 168 10.17 -12.17 17.56
N ALA A 169 10.83 -11.01 17.68
CA ALA A 169 12.00 -10.85 18.53
C ALA A 169 11.68 -10.96 20.03
N ARG A 170 10.52 -10.48 20.47
CA ARG A 170 10.07 -10.55 21.87
C ARG A 170 9.78 -11.98 22.33
N ILE A 171 9.24 -12.80 21.43
CA ILE A 171 8.90 -14.19 21.71
C ILE A 171 10.01 -15.18 21.32
N ASN A 172 11.14 -14.70 20.80
CA ASN A 172 12.22 -15.53 20.27
C ASN A 172 11.72 -16.55 19.22
N ALA A 173 10.84 -16.10 18.32
CA ALA A 173 10.23 -16.94 17.30
C ALA A 173 11.29 -17.59 16.40
N SER A 174 11.09 -18.88 16.07
CA SER A 174 11.85 -19.55 15.01
C SER A 174 11.64 -18.86 13.65
N GLY A 175 12.49 -19.13 12.66
CA GLY A 175 12.34 -18.52 11.34
C GLY A 175 11.02 -18.87 10.63
N VAL A 176 10.50 -20.10 10.82
CA VAL A 176 9.20 -20.51 10.28
C VAL A 176 8.08 -19.72 10.96
N THR A 177 8.07 -19.71 12.29
CA THR A 177 7.08 -18.96 13.08
C THR A 177 7.11 -17.46 12.75
N ALA A 178 8.30 -16.86 12.66
CA ALA A 178 8.46 -15.45 12.35
C ALA A 178 7.94 -15.11 10.94
N ARG A 179 8.16 -15.99 9.96
CA ARG A 179 7.61 -15.88 8.61
C ARG A 179 6.09 -15.95 8.59
N ASP A 180 5.48 -16.84 9.36
CA ASP A 180 4.01 -16.92 9.45
C ASP A 180 3.41 -15.68 10.13
N LEU A 181 4.06 -15.16 11.19
CA LEU A 181 3.67 -13.91 11.85
C LEU A 181 3.83 -12.70 10.94
N LEU A 182 4.85 -12.69 10.07
CA LEU A 182 5.00 -11.69 9.02
C LEU A 182 3.82 -11.75 8.04
N GLY A 183 3.44 -12.95 7.59
CA GLY A 183 2.25 -13.15 6.75
C GLY A 183 0.97 -12.62 7.39
N CYS A 184 0.77 -12.88 8.69
CA CYS A 184 -0.37 -12.34 9.45
C CYS A 184 -0.40 -10.81 9.45
N ALA A 185 0.76 -10.17 9.66
CA ALA A 185 0.88 -8.72 9.66
C ALA A 185 0.61 -8.10 8.29
N VAL A 186 1.19 -8.68 7.23
CA VAL A 186 0.95 -8.26 5.85
C VAL A 186 -0.53 -8.38 5.49
N ALA A 187 -1.15 -9.53 5.80
CA ALA A 187 -2.55 -9.76 5.47
C ALA A 187 -3.47 -8.75 6.16
N ALA A 188 -3.24 -8.47 7.44
CA ALA A 188 -3.98 -7.46 8.19
C ALA A 188 -3.78 -6.05 7.60
N ALA A 189 -2.55 -5.69 7.24
CA ALA A 189 -2.20 -4.38 6.69
C ALA A 189 -2.88 -4.12 5.32
N VAL A 190 -2.82 -5.08 4.41
CA VAL A 190 -3.47 -4.99 3.09
C VAL A 190 -4.98 -4.96 3.26
N SER A 191 -5.53 -5.81 4.13
CA SER A 191 -6.97 -5.86 4.38
C SER A 191 -7.50 -4.58 5.00
N ALA A 192 -6.75 -3.97 5.92
CA ALA A 192 -7.08 -2.67 6.51
C ALA A 192 -6.93 -1.50 5.52
N SER A 193 -6.09 -1.65 4.49
CA SER A 193 -5.86 -0.60 3.49
C SER A 193 -6.94 -0.56 2.41
N PHE A 194 -7.52 -1.72 2.08
CA PHE A 194 -8.50 -1.89 1.01
C PHE A 194 -9.89 -2.32 1.46
N ASN A 195 -10.10 -2.53 2.76
CA ASN A 195 -11.31 -3.15 3.29
C ASN A 195 -11.62 -4.52 2.64
N ALA A 196 -10.57 -5.28 2.30
CA ALA A 196 -10.64 -6.50 1.48
C ALA A 196 -9.93 -7.69 2.16
N PRO A 197 -10.59 -8.39 3.11
CA PRO A 197 -9.94 -9.43 3.91
C PRO A 197 -9.44 -10.62 3.09
N ILE A 198 -10.22 -11.06 2.09
CA ILE A 198 -9.84 -12.18 1.22
C ILE A 198 -8.60 -11.81 0.40
N ALA A 199 -8.59 -10.63 -0.20
CA ALA A 199 -7.47 -10.14 -0.99
C ALA A 199 -6.20 -10.01 -0.14
N GLY A 200 -6.29 -9.46 1.08
CA GLY A 200 -5.13 -9.35 1.95
C GLY A 200 -4.57 -10.70 2.40
N ALA A 201 -5.43 -11.69 2.68
CA ALA A 201 -4.99 -13.04 3.02
C ALA A 201 -4.29 -13.73 1.84
N LEU A 202 -4.86 -13.64 0.63
CA LEU A 202 -4.26 -14.20 -0.58
C LEU A 202 -2.95 -13.50 -0.94
N PHE A 203 -2.89 -12.17 -0.83
CA PHE A 203 -1.67 -11.40 -1.07
C PHE A 203 -0.52 -11.85 -0.16
N ALA A 204 -0.80 -12.08 1.13
CA ALA A 204 0.22 -12.57 2.05
C ALA A 204 0.72 -13.97 1.66
N LEU A 205 -0.19 -14.89 1.31
CA LEU A 205 0.16 -16.27 0.96
C LEU A 205 0.88 -16.39 -0.38
N GLU A 206 0.38 -15.71 -1.40
CA GLU A 206 0.84 -15.82 -2.78
C GLU A 206 2.05 -14.93 -3.06
N VAL A 207 2.00 -13.66 -2.68
CA VAL A 207 3.02 -12.67 -3.06
C VAL A 207 4.18 -12.65 -2.08
N VAL A 208 3.90 -12.64 -0.77
CA VAL A 208 4.94 -12.48 0.26
C VAL A 208 5.53 -13.80 0.71
N LEU A 209 4.70 -14.76 1.10
CA LEU A 209 5.18 -16.03 1.65
C LEU A 209 5.54 -17.05 0.57
N ARG A 210 4.87 -17.01 -0.59
CA ARG A 210 4.99 -18.00 -1.69
C ARG A 210 4.91 -19.45 -1.20
N HIS A 211 4.18 -19.69 -0.12
CA HIS A 211 4.04 -21.00 0.49
C HIS A 211 2.66 -21.16 1.11
N PHE A 212 1.84 -22.04 0.53
CA PHE A 212 0.52 -22.38 1.02
C PHE A 212 0.61 -23.46 2.11
N ALA A 213 1.17 -23.09 3.26
CA ALA A 213 1.09 -23.92 4.44
C ALA A 213 -0.35 -23.91 4.97
N VAL A 214 -1.01 -25.07 5.01
CA VAL A 214 -2.39 -25.21 5.55
C VAL A 214 -2.47 -24.70 7.00
N HIS A 215 -1.41 -24.88 7.78
CA HIS A 215 -1.32 -24.40 9.17
C HIS A 215 -1.22 -22.86 9.28
N ALA A 216 -0.69 -22.18 8.27
CA ALA A 216 -0.57 -20.72 8.24
C ALA A 216 -1.86 -20.04 7.78
N PHE A 217 -2.76 -20.74 7.07
CA PHE A 217 -3.98 -20.14 6.52
C PHE A 217 -4.91 -19.57 7.59
N ALA A 218 -5.27 -20.37 8.60
CA ALA A 218 -6.18 -19.94 9.67
C ALA A 218 -5.70 -18.68 10.42
N PRO A 219 -4.46 -18.61 10.93
CA PRO A 219 -3.97 -17.40 11.61
C PRO A 219 -3.87 -16.18 10.69
N ILE A 220 -3.49 -16.36 9.42
CA ILE A 220 -3.47 -15.27 8.43
C ILE A 220 -4.88 -14.72 8.19
N ALA A 221 -5.88 -15.60 8.07
CA ALA A 221 -7.28 -15.20 7.93
C ALA A 221 -7.79 -14.45 9.16
N ILE A 222 -7.46 -14.93 10.38
CA ILE A 222 -7.81 -14.24 11.63
C ILE A 222 -7.23 -12.82 11.67
N ALA A 223 -5.94 -12.67 11.35
CA ALA A 223 -5.27 -11.38 11.33
C ALA A 223 -5.85 -10.44 10.26
N SER A 224 -6.13 -10.96 9.06
CA SER A 224 -6.78 -10.25 7.96
C SER A 224 -8.16 -9.68 8.36
N VAL A 225 -9.01 -10.51 8.96
CA VAL A 225 -10.33 -10.09 9.46
C VAL A 225 -10.16 -9.04 10.56
N ALA A 226 -9.23 -9.21 11.49
CA ALA A 226 -8.97 -8.24 12.53
C ALA A 226 -8.57 -6.87 11.96
N GLY A 227 -7.64 -6.83 10.99
CA GLY A 227 -7.27 -5.59 10.31
C GLY A 227 -8.44 -4.92 9.59
N THR A 228 -9.29 -5.72 8.94
CA THR A 228 -10.52 -5.24 8.28
C THR A 228 -11.49 -4.63 9.29
N VAL A 229 -11.71 -5.28 10.43
CA VAL A 229 -12.61 -4.77 11.48
C VAL A 229 -12.12 -3.44 12.03
N ILE A 230 -10.81 -3.26 12.23
CA ILE A 230 -10.24 -1.97 12.67
C ILE A 230 -10.49 -0.87 11.62
N ASN A 231 -10.31 -1.17 10.33
CA ASN A 231 -10.62 -0.21 9.28
C ASN A 231 -12.12 0.15 9.25
N ARG A 232 -13.01 -0.86 9.29
CA ARG A 232 -14.47 -0.67 9.24
C ARG A 232 -15.01 0.06 10.46
N TRP A 233 -14.36 -0.06 11.61
CA TRP A 233 -14.74 0.66 12.81
C TRP A 233 -14.67 2.18 12.62
N GLU A 234 -13.73 2.67 11.82
CA GLU A 234 -13.60 4.09 11.50
C GLU A 234 -14.33 4.50 10.22
N PHE A 235 -14.09 3.76 9.12
CA PHE A 235 -14.52 4.17 7.78
C PHE A 235 -15.82 3.49 7.32
N GLY A 236 -16.40 2.62 8.14
CA GLY A 236 -17.61 1.87 7.81
C GLY A 236 -17.36 0.67 6.90
N GLY A 237 -18.44 -0.01 6.50
CA GLY A 237 -18.39 -1.25 5.70
C GLY A 237 -18.32 -1.06 4.18
N VAL A 238 -18.03 0.15 3.69
CA VAL A 238 -18.07 0.47 2.26
C VAL A 238 -16.76 0.06 1.60
N ALA A 239 -16.84 -0.56 0.42
CA ALA A 239 -15.66 -0.84 -0.39
C ALA A 239 -14.99 0.48 -0.82
N GLU A 240 -13.66 0.48 -0.97
CA GLU A 240 -12.93 1.70 -1.36
C GLU A 240 -13.34 2.18 -2.78
N PHE A 241 -13.86 1.29 -3.62
CA PHE A 241 -14.42 1.59 -4.93
C PHE A 241 -15.84 1.04 -5.05
N THR A 242 -16.79 1.89 -5.42
CA THR A 242 -18.19 1.51 -5.67
C THR A 242 -18.47 1.53 -7.16
N LEU A 243 -18.94 0.40 -7.70
CA LEU A 243 -19.33 0.33 -9.11
C LEU A 243 -20.76 0.84 -9.29
N PRO A 244 -21.06 1.61 -10.36
CA PRO A 244 -22.43 1.79 -10.83
C PRO A 244 -23.05 0.40 -11.12
N ALA A 245 -24.32 0.21 -10.76
CA ALA A 245 -24.96 -1.10 -10.70
C ALA A 245 -24.88 -1.92 -12.01
N MET A 246 -24.75 -3.25 -11.83
CA MET A 246 -24.70 -4.33 -12.83
C MET A 246 -23.60 -4.22 -13.89
N VAL A 247 -22.41 -4.70 -13.53
CA VAL A 247 -21.39 -5.12 -14.50
C VAL A 247 -21.69 -6.57 -14.88
N THR A 248 -22.54 -6.79 -15.88
CA THR A 248 -22.80 -8.12 -16.44
C THR A 248 -21.94 -8.36 -17.67
N LEU A 249 -21.39 -9.57 -17.77
CA LEU A 249 -20.80 -10.03 -19.01
C LEU A 249 -21.95 -10.42 -19.93
N ASP A 250 -22.24 -9.56 -20.90
CA ASP A 250 -23.43 -9.71 -21.75
C ASP A 250 -23.20 -10.76 -22.85
N PHE A 251 -21.96 -10.88 -23.34
CA PHE A 251 -21.62 -11.77 -24.45
C PHE A 251 -20.38 -12.63 -24.15
N TYR A 252 -20.49 -13.95 -24.28
CA TYR A 252 -19.32 -14.84 -24.22
C TYR A 252 -18.32 -14.59 -25.36
N GLN A 253 -18.77 -13.95 -26.45
CA GLN A 253 -17.90 -13.51 -27.55
C GLN A 253 -16.89 -12.43 -27.12
N GLU A 254 -17.03 -11.83 -25.94
CA GLU A 254 -16.08 -10.86 -25.38
C GLU A 254 -14.84 -11.50 -24.76
N LEU A 255 -14.83 -12.82 -24.52
CA LEU A 255 -13.70 -13.51 -23.88
C LEU A 255 -12.36 -13.31 -24.62
N PRO A 256 -12.28 -13.37 -25.96
CA PRO A 256 -11.07 -13.00 -26.70
C PRO A 256 -10.63 -11.55 -26.45
N ALA A 257 -11.57 -10.61 -26.27
CA ALA A 257 -11.24 -9.23 -25.94
C ALA A 257 -10.62 -9.10 -24.54
N PHE A 258 -11.09 -9.87 -23.55
CA PHE A 258 -10.44 -9.95 -22.23
C PHE A 258 -9.05 -10.58 -22.29
N LEU A 259 -8.83 -11.58 -23.15
CA LEU A 259 -7.50 -12.15 -23.37
C LEU A 259 -6.54 -11.10 -23.96
N LEU A 260 -7.00 -10.32 -24.94
CA LEU A 260 -6.23 -9.20 -25.51
C LEU A 260 -5.98 -8.11 -24.47
N LEU A 261 -6.98 -7.76 -23.65
CA LEU A 261 -6.81 -6.83 -22.55
C LEU A 261 -5.73 -7.30 -21.57
N GLY A 262 -5.68 -8.61 -21.26
CA GLY A 262 -4.62 -9.19 -20.44
C GLY A 262 -3.23 -9.00 -21.06
N ALA A 263 -3.09 -9.24 -22.37
CA ALA A 263 -1.82 -9.01 -23.07
C ALA A 263 -1.41 -7.52 -23.05
N VAL A 264 -2.36 -6.61 -23.31
CA VAL A 264 -2.13 -5.16 -23.24
C VAL A 264 -1.73 -4.74 -21.82
N SER A 265 -2.43 -5.24 -20.81
CA SER A 265 -2.15 -4.95 -19.40
C SER A 265 -0.75 -5.42 -19.00
N GLY A 266 -0.32 -6.60 -19.46
CA GLY A 266 1.04 -7.09 -19.25
C GLY A 266 2.11 -6.18 -19.86
N VAL A 267 1.89 -5.67 -21.07
CA VAL A 267 2.80 -4.69 -21.69
C VAL A 267 2.85 -3.39 -20.88
N VAL A 268 1.69 -2.89 -20.43
CA VAL A 268 1.60 -1.68 -19.61
C VAL A 268 2.26 -1.85 -18.25
N ALA A 269 2.09 -3.01 -17.59
CA ALA A 269 2.76 -3.34 -16.33
C ALA A 269 4.28 -3.35 -16.48
N VAL A 270 4.79 -3.97 -17.57
CA VAL A 270 6.23 -3.93 -17.90
C VAL A 270 6.70 -2.50 -18.15
N ALA A 271 5.93 -1.69 -18.88
CA ALA A 271 6.27 -0.29 -19.12
C ALA A 271 6.34 0.52 -17.82
N LEU A 272 5.37 0.35 -16.92
CA LEU A 272 5.38 0.97 -15.59
C LEU A 272 6.64 0.57 -14.80
N MET A 273 6.93 -0.72 -14.67
CA MET A 273 8.09 -1.19 -13.92
C MET A 273 9.42 -0.73 -14.54
N ARG A 274 9.56 -0.83 -15.88
CA ARG A 274 10.75 -0.35 -16.59
C ARG A 274 10.95 1.15 -16.41
N SER A 275 9.88 1.95 -16.45
CA SER A 275 9.98 3.40 -16.28
C SER A 275 10.53 3.79 -14.91
N ILE A 276 10.15 3.06 -13.85
CA ILE A 276 10.66 3.29 -12.50
C ILE A 276 12.15 3.00 -12.41
N PHE A 277 12.61 1.85 -12.94
CA PHE A 277 14.03 1.50 -12.94
C PHE A 277 14.87 2.47 -13.77
N ILE A 278 14.37 2.84 -14.95
CA ILE A 278 15.01 3.86 -15.79
C ILE A 278 15.12 5.18 -15.02
N ALA A 279 14.05 5.65 -14.38
CA ALA A 279 14.09 6.86 -13.58
C ALA A 279 15.06 6.78 -12.39
N GLU A 280 15.17 5.61 -11.74
CA GLU A 280 16.14 5.38 -10.66
C GLU A 280 17.60 5.44 -11.16
N ASP A 281 17.89 4.82 -12.32
CA ASP A 281 19.21 4.81 -12.94
C ASP A 281 19.61 6.22 -13.42
N TRP A 282 18.72 6.90 -14.13
CA TRP A 282 18.92 8.26 -14.61
C TRP A 282 19.08 9.23 -13.45
N GLY A 283 18.24 9.12 -12.41
CA GLY A 283 18.36 9.92 -11.20
C GLY A 283 19.71 9.70 -10.50
N SER A 284 20.23 8.47 -10.51
CA SER A 284 21.54 8.15 -9.94
C SER A 284 22.70 8.70 -10.79
N ALA A 285 22.59 8.62 -12.11
CA ALA A 285 23.57 9.19 -13.03
C ALA A 285 23.61 10.73 -12.92
N PHE A 286 22.44 11.38 -12.89
CA PHE A 286 22.31 12.83 -12.71
C PHE A 286 22.86 13.29 -11.36
N GLN A 287 22.52 12.58 -10.28
CA GLN A 287 23.04 12.88 -8.95
C GLN A 287 24.58 12.83 -8.92
N LYS A 288 25.20 11.83 -9.56
CA LYS A 288 26.66 11.71 -9.67
C LYS A 288 27.27 12.81 -10.55
N ALA A 289 26.66 13.10 -11.70
CA ALA A 289 27.17 14.09 -12.65
C ALA A 289 27.21 15.51 -12.07
N LEU A 290 26.21 15.88 -11.26
CA LEU A 290 26.12 17.20 -10.63
C LEU A 290 26.68 17.25 -9.19
N ASN A 291 27.25 16.15 -8.68
CA ASN A 291 27.63 16.01 -7.26
C ASN A 291 26.51 16.44 -6.31
N LEU A 292 25.26 16.11 -6.66
CA LEU A 292 24.08 16.54 -5.91
C LEU A 292 24.03 15.79 -4.56
N PRO A 293 23.94 16.51 -3.42
CA PRO A 293 23.73 15.89 -2.12
C PRO A 293 22.53 14.94 -2.13
N ALA A 294 22.65 13.78 -1.48
CA ALA A 294 21.59 12.76 -1.46
C ALA A 294 20.24 13.31 -0.93
N VAL A 295 20.30 14.28 -0.02
CA VAL A 295 19.14 14.97 0.55
C VAL A 295 18.34 15.77 -0.50
N LEU A 296 18.97 16.25 -1.57
CA LEU A 296 18.30 17.08 -2.58
C LEU A 296 17.64 16.27 -3.70
N ARG A 297 18.00 14.99 -3.89
CA ARG A 297 17.42 14.16 -4.96
C ARG A 297 15.89 14.05 -4.87
N PRO A 298 15.27 13.79 -3.70
CA PRO A 298 13.82 13.74 -3.63
C PRO A 298 13.19 15.14 -3.75
N ALA A 299 13.89 16.22 -3.39
CA ALA A 299 13.41 17.60 -3.60
C ALA A 299 13.31 17.95 -5.10
N VAL A 300 14.30 17.54 -5.90
CA VAL A 300 14.27 17.70 -7.37
C VAL A 300 13.12 16.90 -7.97
N ALA A 301 12.91 15.66 -7.51
CA ALA A 301 11.78 14.84 -7.96
C ALA A 301 10.43 15.47 -7.60
N GLY A 302 10.30 16.01 -6.39
CA GLY A 302 9.13 16.78 -5.97
C GLY A 302 8.89 17.99 -6.87
N LEU A 303 9.93 18.75 -7.21
CA LEU A 303 9.82 19.89 -8.12
C LEU A 303 9.36 19.47 -9.53
N MET A 304 9.90 18.36 -10.06
CA MET A 304 9.47 17.81 -11.36
C MET A 304 8.01 17.35 -11.33
N LEU A 305 7.61 16.65 -10.26
CA LEU A 305 6.22 16.22 -10.06
C LEU A 305 5.29 17.42 -9.97
N GLY A 306 5.66 18.43 -9.18
CA GLY A 306 4.89 19.65 -9.02
C GLY A 306 4.75 20.44 -10.32
N ALA A 307 5.81 20.51 -11.13
CA ALA A 307 5.75 21.12 -12.45
C ALA A 307 4.77 20.39 -13.39
N LEU A 308 4.76 19.05 -13.35
CA LEU A 308 3.81 18.24 -14.12
C LEU A 308 2.37 18.42 -13.62
N ALA A 309 2.20 18.51 -12.31
CA ALA A 309 0.92 18.68 -11.63
C ALA A 309 0.24 20.04 -11.92
N ILE A 310 0.98 21.08 -12.29
CA ILE A 310 0.40 22.37 -12.72
C ILE A 310 -0.50 22.18 -13.94
N ALA A 311 -0.08 21.37 -14.90
CA ALA A 311 -0.86 21.11 -16.12
C ALA A 311 -1.82 19.92 -15.94
N PHE A 312 -1.44 18.94 -15.13
CA PHE A 312 -2.19 17.69 -14.97
C PHE A 312 -2.35 17.30 -13.49
N PRO A 313 -3.22 17.99 -12.73
CA PRO A 313 -3.40 17.74 -11.30
C PRO A 313 -3.98 16.35 -11.00
N HIS A 314 -4.57 15.69 -11.99
CA HIS A 314 -5.13 14.34 -11.91
C HIS A 314 -4.12 13.25 -11.52
N ILE A 315 -2.82 13.51 -11.69
CA ILE A 315 -1.76 12.54 -11.37
C ILE A 315 -1.30 12.61 -9.91
N ILE A 316 -1.69 13.65 -9.17
CA ILE A 316 -1.26 13.90 -7.80
C ILE A 316 -1.81 12.80 -6.87
N GLY A 317 -0.99 12.41 -5.89
CA GLY A 317 -1.38 11.50 -4.83
C GLY A 317 -1.67 10.08 -5.32
N VAL A 318 -2.57 9.39 -4.61
CA VAL A 318 -2.88 7.98 -4.87
C VAL A 318 -3.65 7.78 -6.18
N GLY A 319 -4.53 8.75 -6.54
CA GLY A 319 -5.34 8.69 -7.75
C GLY A 319 -6.70 8.01 -7.60
N TYR A 320 -7.26 7.98 -6.38
CA TYR A 320 -8.59 7.40 -6.12
C TYR A 320 -9.68 8.05 -6.97
N GLU A 321 -9.71 9.38 -7.04
CA GLU A 321 -10.71 10.13 -7.78
C GLU A 321 -10.70 9.78 -9.27
N THR A 322 -9.52 9.79 -9.91
CA THR A 322 -9.39 9.41 -11.32
C THR A 322 -9.70 7.93 -11.56
N THR A 323 -9.35 7.05 -10.61
CA THR A 323 -9.69 5.62 -10.70
C THR A 323 -11.20 5.43 -10.64
N THR A 324 -11.90 6.11 -9.73
CA THR A 324 -13.36 6.09 -9.62
C THR A 324 -14.02 6.61 -10.90
N ARG A 325 -13.57 7.75 -11.44
CA ARG A 325 -14.07 8.27 -12.73
C ARG A 325 -13.85 7.29 -13.88
N ALA A 326 -12.71 6.57 -13.88
CA ALA A 326 -12.41 5.58 -14.91
C ALA A 326 -13.35 4.36 -14.85
N ILE A 327 -13.52 3.75 -13.66
CA ILE A 327 -14.40 2.58 -13.49
C ILE A 327 -15.88 2.92 -13.62
N SER A 328 -16.26 4.18 -13.40
CA SER A 328 -17.61 4.70 -13.63
C SER A 328 -17.89 5.05 -15.10
N GLY A 329 -16.88 5.02 -15.98
CA GLY A 329 -17.04 5.36 -17.41
C GLY A 329 -17.19 6.85 -17.68
N GLU A 330 -16.75 7.72 -16.75
CA GLU A 330 -16.89 9.17 -16.84
C GLU A 330 -15.75 9.86 -17.63
N LEU A 331 -14.75 9.09 -18.06
CA LEU A 331 -13.61 9.59 -18.83
C LEU A 331 -13.71 9.16 -20.29
N VAL A 332 -13.33 10.08 -21.19
CA VAL A 332 -13.24 9.76 -22.62
C VAL A 332 -11.92 9.07 -22.97
N LEU A 333 -11.84 8.49 -24.17
CA LEU A 333 -10.65 7.73 -24.61
C LEU A 333 -9.35 8.53 -24.51
N TYR A 334 -9.39 9.81 -24.90
CA TYR A 334 -8.24 10.70 -24.80
C TYR A 334 -7.74 10.86 -23.36
N GLU A 335 -8.65 11.13 -22.43
CA GLU A 335 -8.33 11.29 -21.00
C GLU A 335 -7.77 10.00 -20.41
N ALA A 336 -8.39 8.86 -20.73
CA ALA A 336 -7.96 7.55 -20.26
C ALA A 336 -6.49 7.25 -20.67
N VAL A 337 -6.16 7.47 -21.94
CA VAL A 337 -4.79 7.23 -22.45
C VAL A 337 -3.80 8.24 -21.88
N VAL A 338 -4.13 9.53 -21.89
CA VAL A 338 -3.21 10.59 -21.44
C VAL A 338 -2.95 10.46 -19.93
N PHE A 339 -3.98 10.23 -19.12
CA PHE A 339 -3.82 10.07 -17.68
C PHE A 339 -3.05 8.80 -17.33
N ALA A 340 -3.20 7.70 -18.09
CA ALA A 340 -2.42 6.49 -17.87
C ALA A 340 -0.91 6.75 -18.08
N VAL A 341 -0.56 7.40 -19.21
CA VAL A 341 0.83 7.75 -19.53
C VAL A 341 1.41 8.72 -18.49
N LEU A 342 0.67 9.77 -18.15
CA LEU A 342 1.13 10.76 -17.17
C LEU A 342 1.27 10.15 -15.78
N LYS A 343 0.40 9.21 -15.39
CA LYS A 343 0.51 8.52 -14.11
C LYS A 343 1.77 7.65 -14.07
N VAL A 344 2.10 6.93 -15.14
CA VAL A 344 3.36 6.17 -15.25
C VAL A 344 4.57 7.10 -15.07
N ILE A 345 4.59 8.24 -15.76
CA ILE A 345 5.67 9.24 -15.64
C ILE A 345 5.76 9.78 -14.19
N ALA A 346 4.63 10.14 -13.60
CA ALA A 346 4.57 10.70 -12.25
C ALA A 346 5.07 9.71 -11.19
N VAL A 347 4.69 8.43 -11.32
CA VAL A 347 5.17 7.34 -10.44
C VAL A 347 6.67 7.11 -10.63
N ALA A 348 7.15 7.10 -11.88
CA ALA A 348 8.58 6.95 -12.17
C ALA A 348 9.41 8.09 -11.56
N ILE A 349 8.96 9.35 -11.68
CA ILE A 349 9.59 10.50 -11.05
C ILE A 349 9.57 10.36 -9.53
N THR A 350 8.43 10.02 -8.94
CA THR A 350 8.26 9.93 -7.48
C THR A 350 9.16 8.84 -6.88
N ILE A 351 9.06 7.60 -7.39
CA ILE A 351 9.79 6.45 -6.86
C ILE A 351 11.27 6.49 -7.27
N GLY A 352 11.57 6.74 -8.55
CA GLY A 352 12.95 6.88 -9.04
C GLY A 352 13.68 8.08 -8.42
N GLY A 353 12.92 9.11 -8.02
CA GLY A 353 13.38 10.26 -7.23
C GLY A 353 13.69 9.97 -5.77
N ARG A 354 13.43 8.75 -5.27
CA ARG A 354 13.56 8.35 -3.85
C ARG A 354 12.58 9.05 -2.92
N MET A 355 11.44 9.53 -3.44
CA MET A 355 10.32 9.87 -2.58
C MET A 355 9.62 8.59 -2.09
N GLY A 356 8.77 8.70 -1.07
CA GLY A 356 8.17 7.54 -0.41
C GLY A 356 6.86 7.02 -1.01
N GLY A 357 6.56 5.76 -0.70
CA GLY A 357 5.27 5.10 -0.97
C GLY A 357 5.43 3.72 -1.63
N GLY A 358 4.49 3.35 -2.48
CA GLY A 358 4.42 2.05 -3.14
C GLY A 358 3.77 2.11 -4.52
N VAL A 359 3.97 1.06 -5.32
CA VAL A 359 3.53 1.01 -6.72
C VAL A 359 2.13 0.40 -6.91
N PHE A 360 1.58 -0.24 -5.87
CA PHE A 360 0.36 -1.03 -5.97
C PHE A 360 -0.87 -0.19 -6.36
N SER A 361 -1.18 0.89 -5.62
CA SER A 361 -2.34 1.73 -5.93
C SER A 361 -2.21 2.45 -7.29
N PRO A 362 -1.03 2.99 -7.67
CA PRO A 362 -0.84 3.50 -9.03
C PRO A 362 -1.01 2.44 -10.13
N ALA A 363 -0.63 1.18 -9.89
CA ALA A 363 -0.87 0.10 -10.84
C ALA A 363 -2.39 -0.15 -11.05
N LEU A 364 -3.19 -0.08 -9.98
CA LEU A 364 -4.65 -0.16 -10.09
C LEU A 364 -5.22 0.98 -10.94
N MET A 365 -4.77 2.23 -10.71
CA MET A 365 -5.22 3.38 -11.50
C MET A 365 -4.83 3.25 -12.98
N VAL A 366 -3.58 2.92 -13.27
CA VAL A 366 -3.09 2.71 -14.64
C VAL A 366 -3.86 1.57 -15.32
N GLY A 367 -4.15 0.50 -14.58
CA GLY A 367 -4.99 -0.61 -15.04
C GLY A 367 -6.42 -0.19 -15.36
N ALA A 368 -7.06 0.57 -14.48
CA ALA A 368 -8.43 1.05 -14.69
C ALA A 368 -8.52 1.94 -15.95
N LEU A 369 -7.55 2.84 -16.13
CA LEU A 369 -7.47 3.71 -17.30
C LEU A 369 -7.17 2.94 -18.59
N THR A 370 -6.26 1.97 -18.53
CA THR A 370 -5.94 1.09 -19.67
C THR A 370 -7.15 0.25 -20.07
N GLY A 371 -7.83 -0.33 -19.08
CA GLY A 371 -9.04 -1.11 -19.29
C GLY A 371 -10.18 -0.27 -19.86
N LEU A 372 -10.39 0.95 -19.37
CA LEU A 372 -11.38 1.87 -19.92
C LEU A 372 -11.05 2.23 -21.37
N ALA A 373 -9.80 2.61 -21.66
CA ALA A 373 -9.37 2.95 -23.01
C ALA A 373 -9.58 1.77 -23.98
N PHE A 374 -9.22 0.56 -23.56
CA PHE A 374 -9.47 -0.66 -24.31
C PHE A 374 -10.97 -0.89 -24.53
N GLY A 375 -11.78 -0.77 -23.47
CA GLY A 375 -13.23 -0.96 -23.53
C GLY A 375 -13.93 0.03 -24.45
N LEU A 376 -13.53 1.30 -24.46
CA LEU A 376 -14.05 2.32 -25.36
C LEU A 376 -13.72 2.02 -26.84
N ILE A 377 -12.54 1.45 -27.12
CA ILE A 377 -12.17 1.02 -28.47
C ILE A 377 -12.94 -0.24 -28.87
N ALA A 378 -12.97 -1.26 -27.99
CA ALA A 378 -13.62 -2.54 -28.26
C ALA A 378 -15.12 -2.37 -28.55
N THR A 379 -15.82 -1.60 -27.71
CA THR A 379 -17.25 -1.32 -27.89
C THR A 379 -17.55 -0.45 -29.11
N ALA A 380 -16.62 0.41 -29.54
CA ALA A 380 -16.77 1.18 -30.77
C ALA A 380 -16.57 0.35 -32.05
N VAL A 381 -15.65 -0.63 -32.03
CA VAL A 381 -15.35 -1.49 -33.19
C VAL A 381 -16.37 -2.62 -33.33
N LEU A 382 -16.86 -3.17 -32.22
CA LEU A 382 -17.77 -4.31 -32.18
C LEU A 382 -18.96 -4.06 -31.23
N PRO A 383 -19.85 -3.11 -31.55
CA PRO A 383 -20.95 -2.70 -30.65
C PRO A 383 -21.97 -3.81 -30.41
N ASP A 384 -22.18 -4.71 -31.37
CA ASP A 384 -23.20 -5.78 -31.29
C ASP A 384 -22.76 -6.98 -30.43
N VAL A 385 -21.48 -7.04 -30.04
CA VAL A 385 -20.90 -8.16 -29.27
C VAL A 385 -20.01 -7.68 -28.12
N SER A 386 -20.20 -6.43 -27.68
CA SER A 386 -19.49 -5.85 -26.54
C SER A 386 -20.49 -5.27 -25.55
N GLY A 387 -20.35 -5.63 -24.27
CA GLY A 387 -21.12 -5.09 -23.16
C GLY A 387 -20.60 -3.73 -22.72
N THR A 388 -20.56 -3.49 -21.41
CA THR A 388 -20.21 -2.16 -20.87
C THR A 388 -18.70 -1.95 -20.78
N HIS A 389 -18.19 -0.80 -21.25
CA HIS A 389 -16.77 -0.42 -21.17
C HIS A 389 -16.22 -0.36 -19.74
N THR A 390 -17.07 -0.16 -18.74
CA THR A 390 -16.73 -0.20 -17.30
C THR A 390 -16.27 -1.59 -16.83
N LEU A 391 -16.74 -2.67 -17.47
CA LEU A 391 -16.27 -4.03 -17.18
C LEU A 391 -14.79 -4.20 -17.56
N TYR A 392 -14.39 -3.67 -18.71
CA TYR A 392 -12.99 -3.67 -19.14
C TYR A 392 -12.12 -2.80 -18.22
N ALA A 393 -12.62 -1.66 -17.76
CA ALA A 393 -11.94 -0.83 -16.76
C ALA A 393 -11.67 -1.61 -15.46
N PHE A 394 -12.68 -2.31 -14.94
CA PHE A 394 -12.53 -3.11 -13.72
C PHE A 394 -11.59 -4.31 -13.91
N ALA A 395 -11.68 -5.01 -15.04
CA ALA A 395 -10.76 -6.11 -15.37
C ALA A 395 -9.31 -5.61 -15.52
N GLY A 396 -9.11 -4.49 -16.22
CA GLY A 396 -7.81 -3.85 -16.41
C GLY A 396 -7.18 -3.39 -15.11
N MET A 397 -7.97 -2.87 -14.18
CA MET A 397 -7.53 -2.47 -12.83
C MET A 397 -6.82 -3.62 -12.11
N GLY A 398 -7.39 -4.81 -12.12
CA GLY A 398 -6.75 -6.01 -11.55
C GLY A 398 -5.59 -6.53 -12.41
N ALA A 399 -5.72 -6.47 -13.74
CA ALA A 399 -4.76 -7.09 -14.67
C ALA A 399 -3.39 -6.41 -14.70
N VAL A 400 -3.29 -5.09 -14.47
CA VAL A 400 -1.98 -4.40 -14.39
C VAL A 400 -1.32 -4.59 -13.01
N ALA A 401 -2.12 -4.84 -11.96
CA ALA A 401 -1.61 -5.06 -10.62
C ALA A 401 -1.17 -6.52 -10.35
N ALA A 402 -1.69 -7.47 -11.13
CA ALA A 402 -1.28 -8.88 -11.16
C ALA A 402 0.09 -9.03 -11.85
#